data_AF-A0A432GGF3-F1
#
_entry.id   AF-A0A432GGF3-F1
#
_cell.length_a   1.000
_cell.length_b   1.000
_cell.length_c   1.000
_cell.angle_alpha   90.00
_cell.angle_beta   90.00
_cell.angle_gamma   90.00
#
_symmetry.space_group_name_H-M   'P 1'
#
loop_
_entity.id
_entity.type
_entity.pdbx_description
1 polymer ?
#
loop_
_entity_poly.entity_id
_entity_poly.type
_entity_poly.pdbx_seq_one_letter_code
_entity_poly.pdbx_strand_id
1 'polypeptide(L)' 'LRDKSQKIDRYKDWFNFFEQKLAYVQRDTKKFSGTLVQIPDREEIPIDVEDHLVVEFMAR' A
#
# COMPACT_ATOMS: atom_id res chain seq x y z
N LEU A 1 12.91 -3.50 5.98
CA LEU A 1 12.40 -4.68 6.72
C LEU A 1 13.52 -5.21 7.64
N ARG A 2 13.23 -5.79 8.80
CA ARG A 2 14.26 -6.51 9.60
C ARG A 2 14.78 -7.72 8.80
N ASP A 3 16.09 -8.01 8.87
CA ASP A 3 16.73 -9.07 8.06
C ASP A 3 16.10 -10.46 8.22
N LYS A 4 15.64 -10.80 9.43
CA LYS A 4 14.97 -12.08 9.70
C LYS A 4 13.66 -12.23 8.90
N SER A 5 12.93 -11.13 8.71
CA SER A 5 11.65 -11.13 7.99
C SER A 5 11.83 -11.22 6.48
N GLN A 6 12.99 -10.79 5.96
CA GLN A 6 13.30 -10.86 4.51
C GLN A 6 13.54 -12.28 4.03
N LYS A 7 13.80 -13.23 4.96
CA LYS A 7 14.04 -14.64 4.64
C LYS A 7 12.77 -15.48 4.56
N ILE A 8 11.60 -14.91 4.85
CA ILE A 8 10.34 -15.64 4.83
C ILE A 8 9.86 -15.77 3.37
N ASP A 9 9.91 -16.98 2.81
CA ASP A 9 9.61 -17.19 1.39
C ASP A 9 8.19 -16.77 1.01
N ARG A 10 7.20 -17.10 1.84
CA ARG A 10 5.81 -16.64 1.66
C ARG A 10 5.68 -15.12 1.55
N TYR A 11 6.53 -14.37 2.24
CA TYR A 11 6.53 -12.92 2.17
C TYR A 11 7.17 -12.42 0.86
N LYS A 12 8.28 -13.04 0.43
CA LYS A 12 8.91 -12.71 -0.87
C LYS A 12 7.93 -12.96 -2.01
N ASP A 13 7.23 -14.09 -1.97
CA ASP A 13 6.23 -14.45 -2.97
C ASP A 13 5.13 -13.39 -2.99
N TRP A 14 4.52 -13.08 -1.84
CA TRP A 14 3.50 -12.04 -1.75
C TRP A 14 4.01 -10.68 -2.26
N PHE A 15 5.21 -10.26 -1.87
CA PHE A 15 5.77 -8.96 -2.26
C PHE A 15 6.00 -8.85 -3.77
N ASN A 16 6.46 -9.93 -4.39
CA ASN A 16 6.75 -9.99 -5.83
C ASN A 16 5.50 -10.19 -6.68
N PHE A 17 4.52 -10.96 -6.21
CA PHE A 17 3.28 -11.28 -6.93
C PHE A 17 2.15 -10.28 -6.72
N PHE A 18 2.28 -9.34 -5.77
CA PHE A 18 1.23 -8.36 -5.55
C PHE A 18 1.15 -7.38 -6.74
N GLU A 19 0.11 -7.56 -7.56
CA GLU A 19 -0.11 -6.87 -8.84
C GLU A 19 -0.63 -5.44 -8.71
N GLN A 20 -1.17 -5.06 -7.55
CA GLN A 20 -1.72 -3.71 -7.36
C GLN A 20 -0.60 -2.67 -7.37
N LYS A 21 -0.40 -2.07 -8.56
CA LYS A 21 0.49 -0.94 -8.77
C LYS A 21 -0.25 0.32 -8.35
N LEU A 22 0.03 0.78 -7.14
CA LEU A 22 -0.36 2.11 -6.69
C LEU A 22 0.62 3.10 -7.31
N ALA A 23 0.13 4.04 -8.12
CA ALA A 23 0.99 5.02 -8.81
C ALA A 23 1.85 5.85 -7.82
N TYR A 24 1.33 6.04 -6.61
CA TYR A 24 1.96 6.79 -5.52
C TYR A 24 2.91 5.98 -4.63
N VAL A 25 3.10 4.67 -4.89
CA VAL A 25 4.04 3.83 -4.13
C VAL A 25 5.06 3.17 -5.06
N GLN A 26 6.32 3.57 -4.95
CA GLN A 26 7.43 2.91 -5.63
C GLN A 26 7.91 1.71 -4.81
N ARG A 27 8.12 0.55 -5.46
CA ARG A 27 8.64 -0.66 -4.81
C ARG A 27 10.07 -0.96 -5.23
N ASP A 28 10.90 -1.32 -4.24
CA ASP A 28 12.22 -1.91 -4.44
C ASP A 28 12.13 -3.41 -4.10
N THR A 29 12.11 -4.25 -5.12
CA THR A 29 12.04 -5.72 -5.01
C THR A 29 13.34 -6.35 -4.49
N LYS A 30 14.47 -5.66 -4.60
CA LYS A 30 15.75 -6.16 -4.07
C LYS A 30 15.83 -5.96 -2.56
N LYS A 31 15.27 -4.86 -2.05
CA LYS A 31 15.29 -4.50 -0.63
C LYS A 31 14.00 -4.87 0.11
N PHE A 32 12.98 -5.36 -0.60
CA PHE A 32 11.64 -5.61 -0.07
C PHE A 32 11.09 -4.40 0.70
N SER A 33 11.13 -3.24 0.05
CA SER A 33 10.70 -1.95 0.61
C SER A 33 9.84 -1.17 -0.37
N GLY A 34 8.99 -0.29 0.16
CA GLY A 34 8.22 0.66 -0.62
C GLY A 34 8.48 2.09 -0.16
N THR A 35 8.40 3.04 -1.08
CA THR A 35 8.55 4.48 -0.84
C THR A 35 7.31 5.19 -1.34
N LEU A 36 6.73 6.04 -0.50
CA LEU A 36 5.67 6.97 -0.89
C LEU A 36 6.32 8.07 -1.73
N VAL A 37 5.96 8.16 -3.02
CA VAL A 37 6.57 9.13 -3.95
C VAL A 37 5.74 10.40 -4.11
N GLN A 38 4.43 10.31 -3.84
CA GLN A 38 3.51 11.45 -3.87
C GLN A 38 2.33 11.19 -2.94
N ILE A 39 1.63 12.25 -2.54
CA ILE A 39 0.31 12.12 -1.90
C ILE A 39 -0.71 11.88 -3.02
N PRO A 40 -1.49 10.79 -2.97
CA PRO A 40 -2.45 10.50 -4.01
C PRO A 40 -3.67 11.41 -3.95
N ASP A 41 -4.28 11.62 -5.11
CA ASP A 41 -5.64 12.16 -5.21
C ASP A 41 -6.66 11.08 -4.80
N ARG A 42 -7.88 11.49 -4.45
CA ARG A 42 -8.90 10.58 -3.88
C ARG A 42 -9.27 9.45 -4.86
N GLU A 43 -9.33 9.80 -6.14
CA GLU A 43 -9.67 8.94 -7.27
C GLU A 43 -8.61 7.87 -7.53
N GLU A 44 -7.36 8.08 -7.08
CA GLU A 44 -6.27 7.11 -7.21
C GLU A 44 -6.33 6.01 -6.15
N ILE A 45 -7.10 6.19 -5.08
CA ILE A 45 -7.24 5.21 -4.00
C ILE A 45 -8.32 4.18 -4.39
N PRO A 46 -7.95 2.91 -4.66
CA PRO A 46 -8.85 1.91 -5.24
C PRO A 46 -9.77 1.29 -4.19
N ILE A 47 -10.59 2.11 -3.54
CA ILE A 47 -11.60 1.71 -2.56
C ILE A 47 -12.94 2.34 -2.92
N ASP A 48 -14.01 1.57 -2.79
CA ASP A 48 -15.38 2.00 -3.05
C ASP A 48 -16.04 2.43 -1.74
N VAL A 49 -15.84 3.69 -1.36
CA VAL A 49 -16.42 4.28 -0.14
C VAL A 49 -16.76 5.75 -0.35
N GLU A 50 -17.80 6.21 0.34
CA GLU A 50 -18.21 7.60 0.38
C GLU A 50 -17.63 8.30 1.62
N ASP A 51 -16.66 9.20 1.43
CA ASP A 51 -15.91 9.80 2.54
C ASP A 51 -16.79 10.63 3.50
N HIS A 52 -17.84 11.26 2.97
CA HIS A 52 -18.72 12.09 3.78
C HIS A 52 -19.45 11.27 4.86
N LEU A 53 -19.84 10.03 4.56
CA LEU A 53 -20.48 9.14 5.52
C LEU A 53 -19.55 8.82 6.71
N VAL A 54 -18.25 8.71 6.46
CA VAL A 54 -17.25 8.48 7.52
C VAL A 54 -17.10 9.71 8.40
N VAL A 55 -17.03 10.90 7.79
CA VAL A 55 -16.92 12.18 8.51
C VAL A 55 -18.14 12.41 9.39
N GLU A 56 -19.35 12.22 8.86
CA GLU A 56 -20.61 12.34 9.60
C GLU A 56 -20.68 11.40 10.80
N PHE A 57 -20.25 10.15 10.62
CA PHE A 57 -20.20 9.17 11.69
C PHE A 57 -19.21 9.57 12.80
N MET A 58 -18.03 10.07 12.43
CA MET A 58 -16.97 10.44 13.39
C MET A 58 -17.20 11.78 14.10
N ALA A 59 -18.09 12.64 13.57
CA ALA A 59 -18.47 13.91 14.19
C ALA A 59 -19.51 13.73 15.32
N ARG A 60 -20.01 12.51 15.52
CA ARG A 60 -20.95 12.15 16.59
C ARG A 60 -20.23 11.77 17.88
#